data_AF-A0A7T8JY00-F1
#
_entry.id   AF-A0A7T8JY00-F1
#
_cell.length_a   1.000
_cell.length_b   1.000
_cell.length_c   1.000
_cell.angle_alpha   90.00
_cell.angle_beta   90.00
_cell.angle_gamma   90.00
#
_symmetry.space_group_name_H-M   'P 1'
#
loop_
_entity.id
_entity.type
_entity.pdbx_description
1 polymer ?
#
loop_
_entity_poly.entity_id
_entity_poly.type
_entity_poly.pdbx_seq_one_letter_code
_entity_poly.pdbx_strand_id
1 'polypeptide(L)'
;LETAGITLEDGLKIFEDAEERIRKIPGDDGEGFKTKFDYVVKKNPALPALRQAQDVLLGKSGDALPDGMSPMDSAILKYCLITSVDVERSLNKKISDRRQNLTEKNLAEIIVCNCFL
;
A
#
# COMPACT_ATOMS: atom_id res chain seq x y z
N LEU A 1 -0.23 14.08 1.25
CA LEU A 1 -0.61 12.66 1.35
C LEU A 1 -0.93 12.27 2.79
N GLU A 2 -0.13 12.68 3.79
CA GLU A 2 -0.61 12.86 5.19
C GLU A 2 -1.91 13.68 5.28
N THR A 3 -2.15 14.52 4.27
CA THR A 3 -3.29 15.41 4.10
C THR A 3 -4.68 14.75 4.11
N ALA A 4 -4.79 13.43 3.88
CA ALA A 4 -6.07 12.72 4.01
C ALA A 4 -6.40 12.36 5.47
N GLY A 5 -5.41 12.33 6.36
CA GLY A 5 -5.56 12.05 7.80
C GLY A 5 -5.98 10.62 8.15
N ILE A 6 -6.21 9.74 7.17
CA ILE A 6 -6.58 8.34 7.40
C ILE A 6 -5.35 7.57 7.86
N THR A 7 -5.44 6.99 9.05
CA THR A 7 -4.38 6.14 9.57
C THR A 7 -4.43 4.75 8.92
N LEU A 8 -3.31 4.02 8.98
CA LEU A 8 -3.26 2.61 8.60
C LEU A 8 -4.32 1.78 9.34
N GLU A 9 -4.59 2.12 10.60
CA GLU A 9 -5.62 1.49 11.40
C GLU A 9 -7.02 1.72 10.81
N ASP A 10 -7.37 2.98 10.52
CA ASP A 10 -8.68 3.32 9.97
C ASP A 10 -8.90 2.69 8.60
N GLY A 11 -7.86 2.70 7.77
CA GLY A 11 -7.93 2.05 6.47
C GLY A 11 -8.13 0.54 6.59
N LEU A 12 -7.48 -0.12 7.55
CA LEU A 12 -7.58 -1.58 7.71
C LEU A 12 -8.97 -1.95 8.21
N LYS A 13 -9.56 -1.14 9.08
CA LYS A 13 -10.97 -1.27 9.49
C LYS A 13 -11.92 -1.16 8.30
N ILE A 14 -11.74 -0.18 7.43
CA ILE A 14 -12.57 -0.04 6.21
C ILE A 14 -12.44 -1.28 5.32
N PHE A 15 -11.23 -1.81 5.18
CA PHE A 15 -10.97 -3.02 4.42
C PHE A 15 -11.68 -4.24 5.05
N GLU A 16 -11.57 -4.42 6.36
CA GLU A 16 -12.20 -5.52 7.10
C GLU A 16 -13.73 -5.44 7.04
N ASP A 17 -14.30 -4.24 7.15
CA ASP A 17 -15.74 -4.01 6.97
C ASP A 17 -16.19 -4.38 5.56
N ALA A 18 -15.41 -4.05 4.53
CA ALA A 18 -15.70 -4.41 3.15
C ALA A 18 -15.61 -5.93 2.95
N GLU A 19 -14.58 -6.57 3.49
CA GLU A 19 -14.39 -8.01 3.49
C GLU A 19 -15.60 -8.73 4.14
N GLU A 20 -16.04 -8.26 5.30
CA GLU A 20 -17.18 -8.82 6.01
C GLU A 20 -18.47 -8.72 5.18
N ARG A 21 -18.71 -7.56 4.56
CA ARG A 21 -19.89 -7.33 3.70
C ARG A 21 -19.88 -8.24 2.48
N ILE A 22 -18.73 -8.39 1.82
CA ILE A 22 -18.58 -9.28 0.66
C ILE A 22 -18.85 -10.74 1.05
N ARG A 23 -18.31 -11.18 2.19
CA ARG A 23 -18.48 -12.56 2.69
C ARG A 23 -19.94 -12.87 3.03
N LYS A 24 -20.73 -11.88 3.46
CA LYS A 24 -22.16 -12.02 3.79
C LYS A 24 -23.09 -12.06 2.58
N ILE A 25 -22.61 -11.79 1.36
CA ILE A 25 -23.47 -11.82 0.16
C ILE A 25 -23.93 -13.27 -0.09
N PRO A 26 -25.25 -13.55 -0.06
CA PRO A 26 -25.79 -14.88 -0.32
C PRO A 26 -25.94 -15.15 -1.82
N GLY A 27 -26.08 -16.43 -2.17
CA GLY A 27 -26.38 -16.88 -3.54
C GLY A 27 -25.17 -16.98 -4.45
N ASP A 28 -25.42 -17.50 -5.67
CA ASP A 28 -24.38 -17.80 -6.66
C ASP A 28 -23.63 -16.55 -7.13
N ASP A 29 -24.33 -15.42 -7.27
CA ASP A 29 -23.70 -14.12 -7.59
C ASP A 29 -22.73 -13.68 -6.47
N GLY A 30 -23.05 -13.99 -5.21
CA GLY A 30 -22.19 -13.74 -4.05
C GLY A 30 -20.89 -14.55 -4.08
N GLU A 31 -20.95 -15.77 -4.60
CA GLU A 31 -19.78 -16.64 -4.76
C GLU A 31 -18.76 -16.05 -5.74
N GLY A 32 -19.25 -15.41 -6.81
CA GLY A 32 -18.43 -14.66 -7.76
C GLY A 32 -17.66 -13.51 -7.10
N PHE A 33 -18.34 -12.74 -6.23
CA PHE A 33 -17.69 -11.66 -5.47
C PHE A 33 -16.63 -12.18 -4.51
N LYS A 34 -16.91 -13.25 -3.75
CA LYS A 34 -15.94 -13.87 -2.83
C LYS A 34 -14.71 -14.39 -3.57
N THR A 35 -14.93 -15.12 -4.66
CA THR A 35 -13.85 -15.65 -5.49
C THR A 35 -12.96 -14.53 -6.04
N LYS A 36 -13.57 -13.44 -6.53
CA LYS A 36 -12.82 -12.28 -7.02
C LYS A 36 -12.06 -11.59 -5.89
N PHE A 37 -12.68 -11.43 -4.73
CA PHE A 37 -12.05 -10.85 -3.55
C PHE A 37 -10.83 -11.66 -3.13
N ASP A 38 -10.95 -12.98 -2.96
CA ASP A 38 -9.85 -13.86 -2.59
C ASP A 38 -8.71 -13.82 -3.60
N TYR A 39 -9.05 -13.77 -4.90
CA TYR A 39 -8.06 -13.61 -5.97
C TYR A 39 -7.25 -12.31 -5.83
N VAL A 40 -7.92 -11.19 -5.52
CA VAL A 40 -7.28 -9.89 -5.35
C VAL A 40 -6.43 -9.88 -4.07
N VAL A 41 -6.96 -10.37 -2.95
CA VAL A 41 -6.23 -10.42 -1.68
C VAL A 41 -4.98 -11.28 -1.81
N LYS A 42 -5.08 -12.45 -2.43
CA LYS A 42 -3.94 -13.36 -2.67
C LYS A 42 -2.83 -12.72 -3.50
N LYS A 43 -3.17 -11.78 -4.38
CA LYS A 43 -2.20 -11.04 -5.21
C LYS A 43 -1.49 -9.90 -4.47
N ASN A 44 -1.88 -9.60 -3.23
CA ASN A 44 -1.30 -8.53 -2.43
C ASN A 44 -0.48 -9.10 -1.27
N PRO A 45 0.77 -9.56 -1.51
CA PRO A 45 1.63 -10.15 -0.47
C PRO A 45 2.07 -9.15 0.60
N ALA A 46 1.87 -7.84 0.39
CA ALA A 46 2.19 -6.80 1.35
C ALA A 46 1.13 -6.62 2.45
N LEU A 47 -0.10 -7.12 2.24
CA LEU A 47 -1.20 -6.96 3.22
C LEU A 47 -0.86 -7.57 4.61
N PRO A 48 -0.25 -8.77 4.72
CA PRO A 48 0.21 -9.29 6.00
C PRO A 48 1.24 -8.41 6.70
N ALA A 49 2.20 -7.83 5.96
CA ALA A 49 3.21 -6.94 6.52
C ALA A 49 2.59 -5.64 7.05
N LEU A 50 1.56 -5.11 6.37
CA LEU A 50 0.79 -3.96 6.83
C LEU A 50 0.03 -4.25 8.13
N ARG A 51 -0.56 -5.45 8.26
CA ARG A 51 -1.21 -5.88 9.51
C ARG A 51 -0.20 -5.98 10.67
N GLN A 52 0.96 -6.57 10.45
CA GLN A 52 2.03 -6.61 11.46
C GLN A 52 2.51 -5.22 11.87
N ALA A 53 2.69 -4.31 10.91
CA ALA A 53 3.03 -2.92 11.21
C ALA A 53 1.95 -2.22 12.05
N GLN A 54 0.67 -2.46 11.76
CA GLN A 54 -0.45 -1.95 12.56
C GLN A 54 -0.41 -2.50 14.00
N ASP A 55 -0.18 -3.80 14.17
CA ASP A 55 -0.16 -4.42 15.50
C ASP A 55 0.97 -3.83 16.37
N VAL A 56 2.15 -3.60 15.77
CA VAL A 56 3.26 -2.90 16.42
C VAL A 56 2.92 -1.46 16.77
N LEU A 57 2.26 -0.72 15.86
CA LEU A 57 1.81 0.66 16.09
C LEU A 57 0.78 0.77 17.24
N LEU A 58 -0.05 -0.25 17.41
CA LEU A 58 -1.04 -0.35 18.49
C LEU A 58 -0.44 -0.86 19.80
N GLY A 59 0.84 -1.24 19.81
CA GLY A 59 1.52 -1.78 20.98
C GLY A 59 0.99 -3.13 21.42
N LYS A 60 0.46 -3.94 20.50
CA LYS A 60 0.04 -5.31 20.82
C LYS A 60 1.27 -6.16 21.18
N SER A 61 1.17 -6.88 22.29
CA SER A 61 2.29 -7.60 22.89
C SER A 61 2.69 -8.84 22.06
N GLY A 62 3.96 -8.96 21.69
CA GLY A 62 4.53 -10.17 21.07
C GLY A 62 4.79 -10.09 19.57
N ASP A 63 4.42 -8.99 18.92
CA ASP A 63 4.59 -8.84 17.47
C ASP A 63 5.94 -8.21 17.13
N ALA A 64 6.71 -8.92 16.30
CA ALA A 64 7.91 -8.40 15.69
C ALA A 64 7.54 -7.74 14.35
N LEU A 65 8.26 -6.68 14.00
CA LEU A 65 8.21 -6.15 12.64
C LEU A 65 8.69 -7.21 11.64
N PRO A 66 8.20 -7.18 10.39
CA PRO A 66 8.73 -8.02 9.33
C PRO A 66 10.26 -7.95 9.26
N ASP A 67 10.91 -9.06 8.92
CA ASP A 67 12.36 -9.10 8.77
C ASP A 67 12.86 -7.98 7.85
N GLY A 68 13.83 -7.20 8.33
CA GLY A 68 14.40 -6.06 7.60
C GLY A 68 13.68 -4.72 7.80
N MET A 69 12.61 -4.67 8.62
CA MET A 69 11.93 -3.42 8.97
C MET A 69 12.39 -2.90 10.34
N SER A 70 12.77 -1.63 10.39
CA SER A 70 13.16 -0.95 11.63
C SER A 70 11.95 -0.34 12.36
N PRO A 71 12.06 -0.05 13.67
CA PRO A 71 11.01 0.66 14.40
C PRO A 71 10.67 2.05 13.83
N MET A 72 11.59 2.68 13.08
CA MET A 72 11.32 3.95 12.42
C MET A 72 10.41 3.74 11.19
N ASP A 73 10.59 2.63 10.48
CA ASP A 73 9.78 2.28 9.31
C ASP A 73 8.31 2.05 9.72
N SER A 74 8.06 1.46 10.89
CA SER A 74 6.69 1.29 11.38
C SER A 74 6.01 2.62 11.67
N ALA A 75 6.73 3.61 12.21
CA ALA A 75 6.21 4.96 12.43
C ALA A 75 5.83 5.66 11.11
N ILE A 76 6.62 5.45 10.06
CA ILE A 76 6.34 5.97 8.71
C ILE A 76 5.06 5.32 8.13
N LEU A 77 4.81 4.05 8.46
CA LEU A 77 3.63 3.33 8.00
C LEU A 77 2.32 3.77 8.67
N LYS A 78 2.36 4.61 9.70
CA LYS A 78 1.14 5.11 10.40
C LYS A 78 0.12 5.74 9.46
N TYR A 79 0.56 6.37 8.37
CA TYR A 79 -0.30 6.97 7.35
C TYR A 79 -0.15 6.29 5.98
N CYS A 80 0.25 5.01 5.96
CA CYS A 80 0.33 4.22 4.75
C CYS A 80 -1.06 3.94 4.18
N LEU A 81 -1.23 4.12 2.86
CA LEU A 81 -2.46 3.81 2.16
C LEU A 81 -2.57 2.31 1.88
N ILE A 82 -3.72 1.72 2.20
CA ILE A 82 -4.01 0.30 1.92
C ILE A 82 -4.52 0.09 0.51
N THR A 83 -5.10 1.14 -0.07
CA THR A 83 -5.35 1.14 -1.50
C THR A 83 -4.00 1.15 -2.18
N SER A 84 -3.72 0.13 -2.99
CA SER A 84 -2.85 0.33 -4.14
C SER A 84 -3.59 1.36 -5.00
N VAL A 85 -3.35 2.65 -4.74
CA VAL A 85 -3.55 3.61 -5.81
C VAL A 85 -2.56 3.10 -6.84
N ASP A 86 -3.07 2.39 -7.84
CA ASP A 86 -2.48 2.48 -9.16
C ASP A 86 -2.60 3.97 -9.45
N VAL A 87 -1.65 4.73 -8.92
CA VAL A 87 -1.17 5.87 -9.64
C VAL A 87 -0.65 5.12 -10.85
N GLU A 88 -1.52 4.98 -11.86
CA GLU A 88 -1.21 5.60 -13.11
C GLU A 88 -0.54 6.91 -12.72
N ARG A 89 0.77 6.81 -12.47
CA ARG A 89 1.68 7.90 -12.62
C ARG A 89 1.56 8.11 -14.12
N SER A 90 0.46 8.74 -14.51
CA SER A 90 0.42 9.57 -15.66
C SER A 90 1.54 10.54 -15.33
N LEU A 91 2.75 10.19 -15.79
CA LEU A 91 3.85 11.09 -16.06
C LEU A 91 3.41 12.07 -17.17
N ASN A 92 2.13 12.46 -17.19
CA ASN A 92 1.51 13.43 -18.07
C ASN A 92 1.63 14.83 -17.47
N LYS A 93 2.56 15.04 -16.54
CA LYS A 93 3.11 16.36 -16.27
C LYS A 93 4.49 16.44 -16.91
N LYS A 94 4.45 16.61 -18.24
CA LYS A 94 5.54 17.06 -19.13
C LYS A 94 6.82 16.21 -19.05
N ILE A 95 6.77 14.98 -19.55
CA ILE A 95 7.93 14.49 -20.32
C ILE A 95 7.94 15.34 -21.59
N SER A 96 8.66 16.48 -21.56
CA SER A 96 8.94 17.20 -22.80
C SER A 96 9.59 16.24 -23.79
N ASP A 97 9.40 16.45 -25.09
CA ASP A 97 9.81 15.59 -26.20
C ASP A 97 11.31 15.21 -26.25
N ARG A 98 12.12 15.72 -25.32
CA ARG A 98 13.48 15.27 -25.07
C ARG A 98 13.47 13.96 -24.29
N ARG A 99 13.24 12.86 -25.00
CA ARG A 99 13.66 11.52 -24.57
C ARG A 99 15.19 11.51 -24.46
N GLN A 100 15.73 11.93 -23.31
CA GLN A 100 17.11 11.59 -23.01
C GLN A 100 17.12 10.10 -22.68
N ASN A 101 17.90 9.34 -23.45
CA ASN A 101 18.09 7.92 -23.20
C ASN A 101 18.43 7.72 -21.72
N LEU A 102 17.58 6.96 -21.02
CA LEU A 102 17.79 6.58 -19.63
C LEU A 102 18.88 5.51 -19.59
N THR A 103 20.13 5.95 -19.60
CA THR A 103 21.28 5.12 -19.22
C THR A 103 21.35 5.03 -17.70
N GLU A 104 21.99 3.99 -17.15
CA GLU A 104 22.13 3.78 -15.71
C GLU A 104 22.66 5.02 -14.98
N LYS A 105 23.60 5.74 -15.62
CA LYS A 105 24.13 7.00 -15.11
C LYS A 105 23.08 8.12 -15.02
N ASN A 106 22.27 8.30 -16.06
CA ASN A 106 21.22 9.32 -16.10
C ASN A 106 20.10 8.98 -15.10
N LEU A 107 19.85 7.69 -14.86
CA LEU A 107 18.89 7.22 -13.87
C LEU A 107 19.35 7.54 -12.44
N ALA A 108 20.63 7.32 -12.14
CA ALA A 108 21.21 7.63 -10.84
C ALA A 108 21.18 9.14 -10.54
N GLU A 109 21.50 9.99 -11.51
CA GLU A 109 21.46 11.46 -11.35
C GLU A 109 20.03 11.99 -11.11
N ILE A 110 19.01 11.42 -11.77
CA ILE A 110 17.60 11.79 -11.55
C ILE A 110 17.10 11.38 -10.16
N ILE A 111 17.55 10.23 -9.65
CA ILE A 111 17.19 9.73 -8.31
C ILE A 111 17.83 10.61 -7.24
N VAL A 112 19.12 10.94 -7.37
CA VAL A 112 19.85 11.78 -6.40
C VAL A 112 19.23 13.18 -6.28
N CYS A 113 18.81 13.79 -7.39
CA CYS A 113 18.19 15.12 -7.37
C CYS A 113 16.79 15.16 -6.72
N ASN A 114 16.10 14.02 -6.59
CA ASN A 114 14.78 13.95 -5.93
C ASN A 114 14.84 13.46 -4.48
N CYS A 115 16.03 13.14 -3.96
CA CYS A 115 16.24 12.78 -2.55
C CYS A 115 16.66 13.97 -1.67
N PHE A 116 16.81 15.16 -2.24
CA PHE A 116 16.95 16.41 -1.49
C PHE A 116 15.64 17.21 -1.55
N LEU A 117 14.63 16.74 -0.82
CA LEU A 117 13.44 17.51 -0.44
C LEU A 117 12.89 16.97 0.87
#